data_AF-A0A7K3ZIV2-F1
#
_entry.id   AF-A0A7K3ZIV2-F1
#
_cell.length_a   1.000
_cell.length_b   1.000
_cell.length_c   1.000
_cell.angle_alpha   90.00
_cell.angle_beta   90.00
_cell.angle_gamma   90.00
#
_symmetry.space_group_name_H-M   'P 1'
#
loop_
_entity.id
_entity.type
_entity.pdbx_description
1 polymer ?
#
loop_
_entity_poly.entity_id
_entity_poly.type
_entity_poly.pdbx_seq_one_letter_code
_entity_poly.pdbx_strand_id
1 'polypeptide(L)'
;MKKEYMMFGAAAVAIVLVAAGVMLFSGGTESAKIEKTGTVLNEGALLGLAVPAYTIEELEISGISDLEEHAAAFDGKIIGIDAGAGIMGMAQNSLSEYGLNSFTLMASSEAAMLAALKSAYEGGQHVVVTLWDPHWVAGVYDMVYLNDPEKVFGEAESIESWSRPGLAAEDPVLAQIMGAYSYDIDEFNGLLAFIQDSDDDIGVATAEWLGENPEILERWLDGVVYEEGRGDVTVGLVSWACAMGSSNVLKHVLEGVGYSVTLNTAEAGVMYTGLANGDIDLTTTAWVPLTHAQYMERYA
;
A
#
# COMPACT_ATOMS: atom_id res chain seq x y z
N MET A 1 36.22 61.97 54.30
CA MET A 1 37.28 60.94 54.18
C MET A 1 36.73 59.71 53.48
N LYS A 2 37.01 59.52 52.20
CA LYS A 2 37.08 58.22 51.50
C LYS A 2 37.75 58.48 50.15
N LYS A 3 38.66 57.57 49.81
CA LYS A 3 39.85 57.75 48.96
C LYS A 3 39.54 57.97 47.48
N GLU A 4 40.40 58.80 46.87
CA GLU A 4 40.65 58.98 45.44
C GLU A 4 41.02 57.65 44.75
N TYR A 5 40.74 57.54 43.45
CA TYR A 5 41.72 57.10 42.44
C TYR A 5 41.28 57.58 41.05
N MET A 6 42.22 58.17 40.32
CA MET A 6 42.08 58.67 38.96
C MET A 6 43.07 57.92 38.04
N MET A 7 42.55 57.47 36.88
CA MET A 7 43.17 57.12 35.59
C MET A 7 44.51 56.36 35.50
N PHE A 8 44.54 55.28 34.70
CA PHE A 8 45.02 55.26 33.29
C PHE A 8 45.24 53.82 32.81
N GLY A 9 45.06 53.58 31.51
CA GLY A 9 45.85 52.58 30.79
C GLY A 9 45.06 51.41 30.20
N ALA A 10 44.68 51.55 28.92
CA ALA A 10 44.28 50.43 28.08
C ALA A 10 45.47 49.48 27.83
N ALA A 11 45.25 48.18 27.98
CA ALA A 11 46.06 47.13 27.37
C ALA A 11 45.13 46.00 26.92
N ALA A 12 45.19 45.69 25.64
CA ALA A 12 44.34 44.74 24.95
C ALA A 12 44.50 43.32 25.51
N VAL A 13 43.38 42.71 25.90
CA VAL A 13 43.27 41.25 26.08
C VAL A 13 42.46 40.74 24.90
N ALA A 14 43.12 39.97 24.02
CA ALA A 14 42.46 39.21 22.99
C ALA A 14 41.60 38.13 23.66
N ILE A 15 40.31 38.40 23.79
CA ILE A 15 39.31 37.38 24.11
C ILE A 15 39.03 36.65 22.81
N VAL A 16 39.43 35.39 22.73
CA VAL A 16 38.87 34.43 21.77
C VAL A 16 37.40 34.27 22.14
N LEU A 17 36.54 35.08 21.52
CA LEU A 17 35.12 34.80 21.47
C LEU A 17 34.95 33.59 20.58
N VAL A 18 34.70 32.43 21.19
CA VAL A 18 33.99 31.34 20.53
C VAL A 18 32.65 31.93 20.15
N ALA A 19 32.55 32.42 18.92
CA ALA A 19 31.28 32.77 18.32
C ALA A 19 30.44 31.50 18.37
N ALA A 20 29.39 31.51 19.19
CA ALA A 20 28.23 30.69 18.98
C ALA A 20 27.68 31.08 17.60
N GLY A 21 28.27 30.49 16.57
CA GLY A 21 27.70 30.44 15.24
C GLY A 21 26.44 29.62 15.39
N VAL A 22 25.31 30.33 15.50
CA VAL A 22 24.03 29.83 15.05
C VAL A 22 24.25 29.42 13.60
N MET A 23 24.60 28.14 13.38
CA MET A 23 24.31 27.48 12.13
C MET A 23 22.79 27.31 12.12
N LEU A 24 22.13 28.35 11.63
CA LEU A 24 20.90 28.18 10.87
C LEU A 24 21.26 27.17 9.77
N PHE A 25 20.83 25.92 9.96
CA PHE A 25 20.74 24.98 8.84
C PHE A 25 19.69 25.53 7.87
N SER A 26 20.11 26.46 7.01
CA SER A 26 19.48 26.66 5.71
C SER A 26 20.06 25.61 4.76
N GLY A 27 19.68 24.36 4.99
CA GLY A 27 19.91 23.25 4.08
C GLY A 27 18.56 22.77 3.58
N GLY A 28 18.00 23.45 2.59
CA GLY A 28 17.00 22.81 1.72
C GLY A 28 17.74 22.06 0.61
N THR A 29 17.10 21.01 0.09
CA THR A 29 17.44 20.13 -1.07
C THR A 29 18.22 18.86 -0.68
N GLU A 30 17.69 17.64 -0.68
CA GLU A 30 16.38 17.04 -1.05
C GLU A 30 15.74 16.43 0.21
N SER A 31 14.41 16.41 0.32
CA SER A 31 13.78 15.44 1.24
C SER A 31 14.26 14.08 0.81
N ALA A 32 14.88 13.29 1.69
CA ALA A 32 15.26 11.93 1.35
C ALA A 32 13.97 11.20 0.95
N LYS A 33 13.84 10.95 -0.36
CA LYS A 33 12.62 10.48 -0.98
C LYS A 33 12.59 8.96 -0.92
N ILE A 34 11.40 8.39 -0.77
CA ILE A 34 11.25 6.93 -0.82
C ILE A 34 11.75 6.43 -2.19
N GLU A 35 12.30 5.24 -2.23
CA GLU A 35 12.98 4.71 -3.41
C GLU A 35 12.26 3.45 -3.89
N LYS A 36 12.01 3.34 -5.20
CA LYS A 36 11.46 2.11 -5.76
C LYS A 36 12.50 1.00 -5.65
N THR A 37 12.10 -0.16 -5.13
CA THR A 37 12.97 -1.34 -4.99
C THR A 37 12.64 -2.44 -5.98
N GLY A 38 11.43 -2.49 -6.52
CA GLY A 38 10.98 -3.57 -7.39
C GLY A 38 9.56 -3.37 -7.91
N THR A 39 9.14 -4.32 -8.74
CA THR A 39 7.77 -4.39 -9.28
C THR A 39 7.20 -5.74 -8.87
N VAL A 40 6.24 -5.71 -7.94
CA VAL A 40 5.59 -6.88 -7.36
C VAL A 40 4.59 -7.49 -8.35
N LEU A 41 3.85 -6.66 -9.07
CA LEU A 41 2.98 -7.05 -10.16
C LEU A 41 3.09 -6.00 -11.27
N ASN A 42 3.46 -6.41 -12.48
CA ASN A 42 3.81 -5.47 -13.55
C ASN A 42 2.58 -4.86 -14.24
N GLU A 43 1.53 -5.64 -14.44
CA GLU A 43 0.33 -5.22 -15.14
C GLU A 43 -0.87 -6.07 -14.72
N GLY A 44 -2.07 -5.65 -15.12
CA GLY A 44 -3.31 -6.36 -14.83
C GLY A 44 -3.97 -5.97 -13.51
N ALA A 45 -3.38 -5.04 -12.76
CA ALA A 45 -3.96 -4.60 -11.49
C ALA A 45 -5.13 -3.64 -11.77
N LEU A 46 -6.37 -4.07 -11.55
CA LEU A 46 -7.58 -3.28 -11.84
C LEU A 46 -8.21 -2.76 -10.56
N LEU A 47 -8.81 -1.59 -10.62
CA LEU A 47 -9.64 -1.02 -9.55
C LEU A 47 -10.95 -0.52 -10.13
N GLY A 48 -12.03 -0.58 -9.36
CA GLY A 48 -13.30 -0.05 -9.83
C GLY A 48 -14.46 -0.27 -8.87
N LEU A 49 -15.64 0.13 -9.36
CA LEU A 49 -16.91 -0.30 -8.78
C LEU A 49 -17.29 -1.65 -9.38
N ALA A 50 -17.61 -2.60 -8.53
CA ALA A 50 -18.03 -3.93 -8.93
C ALA A 50 -19.39 -4.28 -8.34
N VAL A 51 -20.15 -5.07 -9.10
CA VAL A 51 -21.45 -5.62 -8.71
C VAL A 51 -21.47 -7.14 -8.96
N PRO A 52 -22.29 -7.92 -8.26
CA PRO A 52 -22.54 -9.31 -8.63
C PRO A 52 -23.08 -9.41 -10.06
N ALA A 53 -22.68 -10.42 -10.83
CA ALA A 53 -23.06 -10.57 -12.25
C ALA A 53 -24.58 -10.56 -12.48
N TYR A 54 -25.37 -11.16 -11.58
CA TYR A 54 -26.84 -11.13 -11.66
C TYR A 54 -27.42 -9.71 -11.63
N THR A 55 -26.69 -8.73 -11.05
CA THR A 55 -27.13 -7.33 -11.01
C THR A 55 -27.10 -6.69 -12.41
N ILE A 56 -26.12 -7.05 -13.25
CA ILE A 56 -26.05 -6.62 -14.65
C ILE A 56 -27.28 -7.11 -15.41
N GLU A 57 -27.63 -8.38 -15.25
CA GLU A 57 -28.74 -9.01 -15.95
C GLU A 57 -30.10 -8.52 -15.47
N GLU A 58 -30.30 -8.40 -14.16
CA GLU A 58 -31.60 -8.07 -13.56
C GLU A 58 -31.95 -6.58 -13.63
N LEU A 59 -30.94 -5.70 -13.60
CA LEU A 59 -31.14 -4.25 -13.69
C LEU A 59 -30.86 -3.70 -15.09
N GLU A 60 -30.39 -4.52 -16.03
CA GLU A 60 -30.02 -4.13 -17.39
C GLU A 60 -28.96 -2.99 -17.43
N ILE A 61 -28.06 -2.97 -16.43
CA ILE A 61 -26.97 -1.99 -16.31
C ILE A 61 -25.67 -2.54 -16.89
N SER A 62 -24.77 -1.66 -17.31
CA SER A 62 -23.45 -2.05 -17.86
C SER A 62 -22.30 -1.19 -17.34
N GLY A 63 -22.57 0.03 -16.88
CA GLY A 63 -21.55 0.98 -16.46
C GLY A 63 -21.95 1.79 -15.24
N ILE A 64 -20.98 2.57 -14.75
CA ILE A 64 -21.17 3.45 -13.58
C ILE A 64 -22.27 4.49 -13.86
N SER A 65 -22.41 4.94 -15.11
CA SER A 65 -23.43 5.88 -15.55
C SER A 65 -24.86 5.42 -15.29
N ASP A 66 -25.08 4.09 -15.23
CA ASP A 66 -26.42 3.52 -15.12
C ASP A 66 -26.88 3.44 -13.66
N LEU A 67 -25.97 3.60 -12.70
CA LEU A 67 -26.27 3.40 -11.27
C LEU A 67 -27.34 4.35 -10.74
N GLU A 68 -27.32 5.63 -11.12
CA GLU A 68 -28.21 6.66 -10.54
C GLU A 68 -29.70 6.32 -10.74
N GLU A 69 -30.07 5.77 -11.90
CA GLU A 69 -31.45 5.39 -12.19
C GLU A 69 -31.93 4.21 -11.32
N HIS A 70 -30.99 3.43 -10.78
CA HIS A 70 -31.22 2.23 -9.97
C HIS A 70 -30.83 2.41 -8.50
N ALA A 71 -30.60 3.64 -8.02
CA ALA A 71 -30.10 3.90 -6.66
C ALA A 71 -30.88 3.18 -5.55
N ALA A 72 -32.20 3.07 -5.68
CA ALA A 72 -33.05 2.38 -4.71
C ALA A 72 -32.74 0.87 -4.57
N ALA A 73 -32.25 0.21 -5.63
CA ALA A 73 -31.84 -1.19 -5.59
C ALA A 73 -30.61 -1.42 -4.71
N PHE A 74 -29.78 -0.38 -4.55
CA PHE A 74 -28.53 -0.39 -3.78
C PHE A 74 -28.65 0.35 -2.43
N ASP A 75 -29.87 0.66 -1.98
CA ASP A 75 -30.12 1.53 -0.82
C ASP A 75 -29.43 2.91 -0.90
N GLY A 76 -29.09 3.38 -2.10
CA GLY A 76 -28.31 4.60 -2.32
C GLY A 76 -26.90 4.53 -1.74
N LYS A 77 -26.26 3.36 -1.73
CA LYS A 77 -24.93 3.17 -1.11
C LYS A 77 -23.94 2.52 -2.06
N ILE A 78 -22.70 2.99 -1.98
CA ILE A 78 -21.52 2.27 -2.44
C ILE A 78 -20.74 1.82 -1.21
N ILE A 79 -20.48 0.53 -1.08
CA ILE A 79 -19.74 0.00 0.08
C ILE A 79 -18.24 0.07 -0.22
N GLY A 80 -17.55 0.97 0.48
CA GLY A 80 -16.12 1.19 0.36
C GLY A 80 -15.32 0.51 1.47
N ILE A 81 -14.01 0.72 1.44
CA ILE A 81 -13.05 0.23 2.44
C ILE A 81 -12.57 1.37 3.35
N ASP A 82 -11.33 1.31 3.83
CA ASP A 82 -10.72 2.30 4.71
C ASP A 82 -10.67 3.67 4.04
N ALA A 83 -11.08 4.74 4.73
CA ALA A 83 -11.18 6.08 4.15
C ALA A 83 -9.85 6.64 3.59
N GLY A 84 -8.71 6.11 4.05
CA GLY A 84 -7.38 6.48 3.58
C GLY A 84 -6.94 5.75 2.30
N ALA A 85 -7.68 4.75 1.83
CA ALA A 85 -7.34 4.00 0.63
C ALA A 85 -7.51 4.83 -0.65
N GLY A 86 -6.60 4.69 -1.61
CA GLY A 86 -6.64 5.44 -2.88
C GLY A 86 -7.95 5.27 -3.65
N ILE A 87 -8.47 4.04 -3.69
CA ILE A 87 -9.75 3.70 -4.34
C ILE A 87 -10.95 4.47 -3.75
N MET A 88 -10.89 4.89 -2.48
CA MET A 88 -11.96 5.70 -1.88
C MET A 88 -11.99 7.11 -2.45
N GLY A 89 -10.83 7.69 -2.75
CA GLY A 89 -10.75 8.96 -3.47
C GLY A 89 -11.32 8.84 -4.88
N MET A 90 -11.00 7.75 -5.60
CA MET A 90 -11.55 7.48 -6.93
C MET A 90 -13.07 7.29 -6.89
N ALA A 91 -13.58 6.47 -5.97
CA ALA A 91 -15.01 6.25 -5.80
C ALA A 91 -15.75 7.53 -5.38
N GLN A 92 -15.13 8.39 -4.57
CA GLN A 92 -15.70 9.69 -4.24
C GLN A 92 -15.77 10.62 -5.46
N ASN A 93 -14.76 10.58 -6.34
CA ASN A 93 -14.75 11.34 -7.59
C ASN A 93 -15.79 10.80 -8.58
N SER A 94 -16.00 9.47 -8.62
CA SER A 94 -16.97 8.85 -9.53
C SER A 94 -18.40 9.28 -9.21
N LEU A 95 -18.71 9.55 -7.95
CA LEU A 95 -20.01 10.12 -7.57
C LEU A 95 -20.29 11.46 -8.28
N SER A 96 -19.30 12.35 -8.34
CA SER A 96 -19.45 13.64 -9.02
C SER A 96 -19.39 13.50 -10.54
N GLU A 97 -18.48 12.70 -11.07
CA GLU A 97 -18.25 12.57 -12.52
C GLU A 97 -19.46 11.96 -13.23
N TYR A 98 -20.08 10.94 -12.61
CA TYR A 98 -21.26 10.26 -13.15
C TYR A 98 -22.59 10.81 -12.64
N GLY A 99 -22.57 11.87 -11.82
CA GLY A 99 -23.79 12.51 -11.30
C GLY A 99 -24.63 11.60 -10.39
N LEU A 100 -23.98 10.76 -9.58
CA LEU A 100 -24.60 9.79 -8.67
C LEU A 100 -25.13 10.45 -7.38
N ASN A 101 -26.02 11.44 -7.53
CA ASN A 101 -26.51 12.30 -6.45
C ASN A 101 -27.33 11.54 -5.39
N SER A 102 -27.88 10.38 -5.75
CA SER A 102 -28.65 9.53 -4.84
C SER A 102 -27.79 8.52 -4.08
N PHE A 103 -26.48 8.47 -4.37
CA PHE A 103 -25.54 7.57 -3.71
C PHE A 103 -24.72 8.27 -2.63
N THR A 104 -24.37 7.50 -1.61
CA THR A 104 -23.36 7.86 -0.60
C THR A 104 -22.29 6.77 -0.57
N LEU A 105 -21.02 7.18 -0.65
CA LEU A 105 -19.89 6.29 -0.42
C LEU A 105 -19.75 6.01 1.07
N MET A 106 -19.84 4.74 1.44
CA MET A 106 -19.75 4.26 2.81
C MET A 106 -18.30 3.86 3.11
N ALA A 107 -17.57 4.67 3.86
CA ALA A 107 -16.27 4.27 4.39
C ALA A 107 -16.42 3.15 5.44
N SER A 108 -15.62 2.10 5.33
CA SER A 108 -15.62 0.97 6.26
C SER A 108 -14.21 0.38 6.40
N SER A 109 -14.04 -0.91 6.11
CA SER A 109 -12.77 -1.63 5.98
C SER A 109 -12.96 -2.74 4.94
N GLU A 110 -11.88 -3.33 4.42
CA GLU A 110 -12.00 -4.47 3.50
C GLU A 110 -12.85 -5.60 4.11
N ALA A 111 -12.58 -6.00 5.36
CA ALA A 111 -13.33 -7.05 6.03
C ALA A 111 -14.84 -6.72 6.16
N ALA A 112 -15.18 -5.46 6.43
CA ALA A 112 -16.58 -5.03 6.51
C ALA A 112 -17.25 -4.99 5.14
N MET A 113 -16.54 -4.52 4.11
CA MET A 113 -17.00 -4.54 2.71
C MET A 113 -17.27 -5.97 2.25
N LEU A 114 -16.35 -6.90 2.51
CA LEU A 114 -16.50 -8.32 2.16
C LEU A 114 -17.65 -8.99 2.91
N ALA A 115 -17.85 -8.67 4.18
CA ALA A 115 -18.99 -9.17 4.94
C ALA A 115 -20.33 -8.67 4.37
N ALA A 116 -20.39 -7.41 3.94
CA ALA A 116 -21.57 -6.85 3.29
C ALA A 116 -21.81 -7.48 1.92
N LEU A 117 -20.76 -7.65 1.11
CA LEU A 117 -20.80 -8.34 -0.18
C LEU A 117 -21.33 -9.77 0.00
N LYS A 118 -20.74 -10.55 0.91
CA LYS A 118 -21.16 -11.93 1.21
C LYS A 118 -22.64 -11.99 1.56
N SER A 119 -23.08 -11.14 2.50
CA SER A 119 -24.48 -11.12 2.93
C SER A 119 -25.44 -10.76 1.79
N ALA A 120 -25.09 -9.79 0.95
CA ALA A 120 -25.91 -9.39 -0.19
C ALA A 120 -25.96 -10.49 -1.25
N TYR A 121 -24.82 -11.09 -1.58
CA TYR A 121 -24.70 -12.16 -2.56
C TYR A 121 -25.49 -13.42 -2.15
N GLU A 122 -25.35 -13.87 -0.89
CA GLU A 122 -26.10 -15.01 -0.35
C GLU A 122 -27.61 -14.71 -0.26
N GLY A 123 -27.97 -13.43 -0.09
CA GLY A 123 -29.37 -12.97 -0.03
C GLY A 123 -29.99 -12.67 -1.40
N GLY A 124 -29.23 -12.73 -2.50
CA GLY A 124 -29.68 -12.30 -3.83
C GLY A 124 -30.02 -10.81 -3.89
N GLN A 125 -29.39 -9.99 -3.06
CA GLN A 125 -29.60 -8.53 -3.01
C GLN A 125 -28.58 -7.83 -3.91
N HIS A 126 -28.95 -6.71 -4.52
CA HIS A 126 -28.00 -5.90 -5.27
C HIS A 126 -27.07 -5.13 -4.34
N VAL A 127 -25.79 -5.15 -4.66
CA VAL A 127 -24.75 -4.41 -3.93
C VAL A 127 -23.74 -3.88 -4.94
N VAL A 128 -23.27 -2.66 -4.69
CA VAL A 128 -22.13 -2.08 -5.40
C VAL A 128 -21.03 -1.81 -4.38
N VAL A 129 -19.84 -2.32 -4.66
CA VAL A 129 -18.67 -2.24 -3.77
C VAL A 129 -17.47 -1.66 -4.52
N THR A 130 -16.54 -1.06 -3.78
CA THR A 130 -15.20 -0.81 -4.32
C THR A 130 -14.41 -2.12 -4.29
N LEU A 131 -13.86 -2.55 -5.44
CA LEU A 131 -13.09 -3.79 -5.56
C LEU A 131 -11.85 -3.58 -6.44
N TRP A 132 -10.90 -4.51 -6.35
CA TRP A 132 -9.67 -4.52 -7.14
C TRP A 132 -9.23 -5.96 -7.46
N ASP A 133 -8.35 -6.09 -8.45
CA ASP A 133 -7.71 -7.33 -8.89
C ASP A 133 -6.20 -7.07 -8.89
N PRO A 134 -5.32 -7.90 -8.29
CA PRO A 134 -5.55 -9.21 -7.67
C PRO A 134 -6.37 -9.19 -6.38
N HIS A 135 -7.37 -10.06 -6.32
CA HIS A 135 -8.16 -10.35 -5.12
C HIS A 135 -8.85 -11.71 -5.24
N TRP A 136 -8.85 -12.49 -4.15
CA TRP A 136 -9.52 -13.80 -4.08
C TRP A 136 -11.03 -13.76 -4.38
N VAL A 137 -11.68 -12.60 -4.31
CA VAL A 137 -13.13 -12.44 -4.52
C VAL A 137 -13.55 -12.97 -5.89
N ALA A 138 -12.73 -12.78 -6.93
CA ALA A 138 -13.01 -13.27 -8.28
C ALA A 138 -13.08 -14.81 -8.37
N GLY A 139 -12.43 -15.53 -7.45
CA GLY A 139 -12.50 -16.99 -7.37
C GLY A 139 -13.73 -17.53 -6.63
N VAL A 140 -14.42 -16.68 -5.86
CA VAL A 140 -15.52 -17.07 -4.97
C VAL A 140 -16.86 -16.55 -5.46
N TYR A 141 -16.89 -15.32 -5.96
CA TYR A 141 -18.11 -14.63 -6.39
C TYR A 141 -18.00 -14.26 -7.87
N ASP A 142 -19.08 -14.50 -8.61
CA ASP A 142 -19.21 -13.99 -9.98
C ASP A 142 -19.49 -12.48 -9.95
N MET A 143 -18.43 -11.69 -10.13
CA MET A 143 -18.43 -10.23 -10.01
C MET A 143 -18.10 -9.59 -11.35
N VAL A 144 -18.72 -8.44 -11.62
CA VAL A 144 -18.50 -7.64 -12.82
C VAL A 144 -18.07 -6.24 -12.43
N TYR A 145 -16.93 -5.79 -12.94
CA TYR A 145 -16.54 -4.38 -12.89
C TYR A 145 -17.43 -3.58 -13.84
N LEU A 146 -18.03 -2.52 -13.30
CA LEU A 146 -18.85 -1.61 -14.08
C LEU A 146 -17.96 -0.81 -15.05
N ASN A 147 -18.42 -0.68 -16.30
CA ASN A 147 -17.72 0.12 -17.30
C ASN A 147 -17.54 1.58 -16.82
N ASP A 148 -16.31 2.08 -16.94
CA ASP A 148 -15.86 3.41 -16.54
C ASP A 148 -15.30 4.17 -17.76
N PRO A 149 -16.17 4.67 -18.67
CA PRO A 149 -15.71 5.39 -19.87
C PRO A 149 -14.93 6.67 -19.57
N GLU A 150 -15.18 7.32 -18.44
CA GLU A 150 -14.47 8.52 -17.99
C GLU A 150 -13.13 8.22 -17.30
N LYS A 151 -12.82 6.93 -17.09
CA LYS A 151 -11.58 6.44 -16.48
C LYS A 151 -11.28 7.07 -15.12
N VAL A 152 -12.31 7.24 -14.28
CA VAL A 152 -12.16 7.75 -12.91
C VAL A 152 -11.29 6.82 -12.07
N PHE A 153 -11.35 5.51 -12.31
CA PHE A 153 -10.51 4.50 -11.66
C PHE A 153 -9.21 4.22 -12.43
N GLY A 154 -8.98 4.92 -13.54
CA GLY A 154 -7.79 4.78 -14.37
C GLY A 154 -7.82 3.57 -15.30
N GLU A 155 -6.64 3.22 -15.80
CA GLU A 155 -6.39 1.97 -16.53
C GLU A 155 -5.72 0.97 -15.59
N ALA A 156 -5.39 -0.22 -16.09
CA ALA A 156 -4.65 -1.20 -15.31
C ALA A 156 -3.34 -0.62 -14.76
N GLU A 157 -3.14 -0.83 -13.47
CA GLU A 157 -2.00 -0.38 -12.68
C GLU A 157 -0.94 -1.47 -12.52
N SER A 158 0.17 -1.06 -11.92
CA SER A 158 1.19 -1.96 -11.39
C SER A 158 1.21 -1.87 -9.86
N ILE A 159 1.66 -2.95 -9.22
CA ILE A 159 1.97 -2.97 -7.79
C ILE A 159 3.48 -3.00 -7.66
N GLU A 160 4.03 -2.05 -6.92
CA GLU A 160 5.46 -1.87 -6.75
C GLU A 160 5.88 -2.04 -5.29
N SER A 161 7.16 -2.37 -5.11
CA SER A 161 7.81 -2.31 -3.81
C SER A 161 8.67 -1.05 -3.70
N TRP A 162 8.64 -0.44 -2.52
CA TRP A 162 9.32 0.82 -2.23
C TRP A 162 10.00 0.75 -0.86
N SER A 163 11.11 1.44 -0.70
CA SER A 163 11.88 1.51 0.53
C SER A 163 12.02 2.91 1.08
N ARG A 164 12.47 2.98 2.33
CA ARG A 164 13.09 4.18 2.87
C ARG A 164 14.32 4.59 2.02
N PRO A 165 14.69 5.86 2.05
CA PRO A 165 15.84 6.35 1.30
C PRO A 165 17.15 5.65 1.73
N GLY A 166 17.98 5.28 0.75
CA GLY A 166 19.31 4.72 0.97
C GLY A 166 19.35 3.23 1.30
N LEU A 167 18.21 2.55 1.43
CA LEU A 167 18.14 1.12 1.77
C LEU A 167 18.99 0.28 0.81
N ALA A 168 18.92 0.56 -0.50
CA ALA A 168 19.62 -0.26 -1.49
C ALA A 168 21.15 -0.15 -1.40
N ALA A 169 21.68 0.99 -0.93
CA ALA A 169 23.11 1.17 -0.70
C ALA A 169 23.56 0.56 0.61
N GLU A 170 22.70 0.55 1.63
CA GLU A 170 22.94 -0.01 2.95
C GLU A 170 22.91 -1.55 2.92
N ASP A 171 21.93 -2.12 2.21
CA ASP A 171 21.73 -3.56 2.11
C ASP A 171 21.50 -3.99 0.64
N PRO A 172 22.60 -4.30 -0.08
CA PRO A 172 22.52 -4.77 -1.46
C PRO A 172 21.83 -6.14 -1.62
N VAL A 173 21.84 -6.99 -0.59
CA VAL A 173 21.20 -8.32 -0.64
C VAL A 173 19.69 -8.15 -0.55
N LEU A 174 19.21 -7.33 0.39
CA LEU A 174 17.80 -6.98 0.47
C LEU A 174 17.33 -6.31 -0.83
N ALA A 175 18.12 -5.38 -1.38
CA ALA A 175 17.80 -4.75 -2.67
C ALA A 175 17.69 -5.76 -3.81
N GLN A 176 18.59 -6.75 -3.87
CA GLN A 176 18.53 -7.83 -4.85
C GLN A 176 17.24 -8.66 -4.72
N ILE A 177 16.90 -9.07 -3.49
CA ILE A 177 15.68 -9.85 -3.22
C ILE A 177 14.44 -9.04 -3.64
N MET A 178 14.36 -7.77 -3.23
CA MET A 178 13.23 -6.90 -3.58
C MET A 178 13.11 -6.66 -5.08
N GLY A 179 14.23 -6.55 -5.80
CA GLY A 179 14.24 -6.41 -7.25
C GLY A 179 13.77 -7.66 -7.99
N ALA A 180 13.94 -8.85 -7.40
CA ALA A 180 13.45 -10.11 -7.94
C ALA A 180 12.01 -10.44 -7.51
N TYR A 181 11.59 -9.94 -6.35
CA TYR A 181 10.30 -10.20 -5.71
C TYR A 181 9.13 -9.72 -6.57
N SER A 182 8.52 -10.66 -7.29
CA SER A 182 7.53 -10.40 -8.33
C SER A 182 6.62 -11.59 -8.56
N TYR A 183 5.38 -11.31 -8.94
CA TYR A 183 4.34 -12.28 -9.30
C TYR A 183 3.85 -11.99 -10.72
N ASP A 184 3.45 -13.03 -11.45
CA ASP A 184 2.40 -12.84 -12.45
C ASP A 184 1.00 -12.82 -11.79
N ILE A 185 -0.02 -12.43 -12.55
CA ILE A 185 -1.36 -12.24 -12.00
C ILE A 185 -1.98 -13.57 -11.51
N ASP A 186 -1.66 -14.68 -12.14
CA ASP A 186 -2.20 -16.00 -11.79
C ASP A 186 -1.52 -16.52 -10.51
N GLU A 187 -0.20 -16.34 -10.38
CA GLU A 187 0.55 -16.62 -9.15
C GLU A 187 0.00 -15.81 -7.97
N PHE A 188 -0.25 -14.51 -8.16
CA PHE A 188 -0.74 -13.65 -7.09
C PHE A 188 -2.18 -14.00 -6.70
N ASN A 189 -3.08 -14.18 -7.67
CA ASN A 189 -4.44 -14.60 -7.39
C ASN A 189 -4.48 -16.00 -6.74
N GLY A 190 -3.62 -16.92 -7.16
CA GLY A 190 -3.44 -18.23 -6.54
C GLY A 190 -3.01 -18.15 -5.07
N LEU A 191 -2.04 -17.28 -4.74
CA LEU A 191 -1.64 -17.00 -3.36
C LEU A 191 -2.82 -16.49 -2.52
N LEU A 192 -3.56 -15.51 -3.03
CA LEU A 192 -4.67 -14.91 -2.28
C LEU A 192 -5.82 -15.91 -2.07
N ALA A 193 -6.12 -16.73 -3.07
CA ALA A 193 -7.08 -17.82 -2.95
C ALA A 193 -6.63 -18.86 -1.92
N PHE A 194 -5.36 -19.27 -1.95
CA PHE A 194 -4.80 -20.22 -0.99
C PHE A 194 -4.93 -19.71 0.46
N ILE A 195 -4.58 -18.45 0.70
CA ILE A 195 -4.73 -17.82 2.03
C ILE A 195 -6.20 -17.80 2.44
N GLN A 196 -7.10 -17.46 1.52
CA GLN A 196 -8.54 -17.35 1.81
C GLN A 196 -9.19 -18.71 2.13
N ASP A 197 -8.72 -19.78 1.51
CA ASP A 197 -9.22 -21.14 1.72
C ASP A 197 -8.60 -21.83 2.96
N SER A 198 -7.56 -21.24 3.54
CA SER A 198 -6.89 -21.77 4.72
C SER A 198 -7.64 -21.41 6.02
N ASP A 199 -7.76 -22.38 6.92
CA ASP A 199 -8.25 -22.17 8.29
C ASP A 199 -7.14 -21.69 9.25
N ASP A 200 -5.89 -21.66 8.79
CA ASP A 200 -4.71 -21.32 9.60
C ASP A 200 -4.41 -19.80 9.61
N ASP A 201 -3.51 -19.39 10.50
CA ASP A 201 -2.97 -18.04 10.48
C ASP A 201 -2.28 -17.75 9.13
N ILE A 202 -2.40 -16.52 8.63
CA ILE A 202 -1.84 -16.14 7.34
C ILE A 202 -0.34 -16.44 7.22
N GLY A 203 0.43 -16.31 8.31
CA GLY A 203 1.84 -16.66 8.29
C GLY A 203 2.08 -18.16 8.10
N VAL A 204 1.19 -19.02 8.57
CA VAL A 204 1.27 -20.47 8.33
C VAL A 204 0.85 -20.76 6.89
N ALA A 205 -0.26 -20.19 6.41
CA ALA A 205 -0.75 -20.40 5.06
C ALA A 205 0.26 -19.96 3.99
N THR A 206 0.91 -18.81 4.16
CA THR A 206 1.94 -18.35 3.20
C THR A 206 3.21 -19.20 3.22
N ALA A 207 3.58 -19.77 4.38
CA ALA A 207 4.71 -20.69 4.47
C ALA A 207 4.40 -22.02 3.74
N GLU A 208 3.18 -22.53 3.88
CA GLU A 208 2.71 -23.73 3.19
C GLU A 208 2.68 -23.50 1.68
N TRP A 209 2.07 -22.39 1.23
CA TRP A 209 2.05 -22.02 -0.19
C TRP A 209 3.46 -21.92 -0.79
N LEU A 210 4.42 -21.30 -0.08
CA LEU A 210 5.82 -21.26 -0.53
C LEU A 210 6.44 -22.66 -0.61
N GLY A 211 6.09 -23.57 0.30
CA GLY A 211 6.52 -24.96 0.27
C GLY A 211 5.96 -25.74 -0.92
N GLU A 212 4.77 -25.39 -1.39
CA GLU A 212 4.13 -25.97 -2.58
C GLU A 212 4.63 -25.37 -3.90
N ASN A 213 5.22 -24.17 -3.87
CA ASN A 213 5.71 -23.44 -5.04
C ASN A 213 7.22 -23.11 -4.91
N PRO A 214 8.10 -24.12 -4.75
CA PRO A 214 9.52 -23.89 -4.49
C PRO A 214 10.24 -23.15 -5.63
N GLU A 215 9.79 -23.28 -6.88
CA GLU A 215 10.35 -22.58 -8.04
C GLU A 215 10.21 -21.06 -7.94
N ILE A 216 9.16 -20.57 -7.26
CA ILE A 216 8.96 -19.14 -7.02
C ILE A 216 10.03 -18.63 -6.05
N LEU A 217 10.27 -19.37 -4.97
CA LEU A 217 11.31 -19.04 -4.00
C LEU A 217 12.71 -19.07 -4.63
N GLU A 218 13.00 -20.09 -5.45
CA GLU A 218 14.25 -20.20 -6.20
C GLU A 218 14.48 -19.00 -7.13
N ARG A 219 13.43 -18.52 -7.80
CA ARG A 219 13.48 -17.34 -8.67
C ARG A 219 13.85 -16.08 -7.90
N TRP A 220 13.27 -15.87 -6.73
CA TRP A 220 13.52 -14.64 -5.94
C TRP A 220 14.84 -14.66 -5.18
N LEU A 221 15.37 -15.85 -4.87
CA LEU A 221 16.60 -16.03 -4.11
C LEU A 221 17.81 -16.45 -4.97
N ASP A 222 17.74 -16.31 -6.30
CA ASP A 222 18.87 -16.66 -7.17
C ASP A 222 20.15 -15.90 -6.78
N GLY A 223 21.20 -16.66 -6.48
CA GLY A 223 22.48 -16.13 -5.99
C GLY A 223 22.49 -15.62 -4.54
N VAL A 224 21.37 -15.68 -3.82
CA VAL A 224 21.29 -15.30 -2.40
C VAL A 224 21.61 -16.52 -1.53
N VAL A 225 22.55 -16.34 -0.60
CA VAL A 225 22.91 -17.39 0.37
C VAL A 225 22.39 -17.03 1.75
N TYR A 226 22.10 -18.04 2.57
CA TYR A 226 21.79 -17.82 3.97
C TYR A 226 23.01 -17.24 4.72
N GLU A 227 22.76 -16.25 5.58
CA GLU A 227 23.74 -15.71 6.53
C GLU A 227 23.04 -15.39 7.85
N GLU A 228 23.56 -15.88 8.97
CA GLU A 228 22.94 -15.62 10.26
C GLU A 228 23.10 -14.15 10.67
N GLY A 229 22.00 -13.50 11.04
CA GLY A 229 22.02 -12.15 11.60
C GLY A 229 22.21 -11.04 10.57
N ARG A 230 21.56 -11.14 9.39
CA ARG A 230 21.60 -10.10 8.35
C ARG A 230 21.08 -8.74 8.80
N GLY A 231 20.27 -8.71 9.86
CA GLY A 231 19.72 -7.48 10.45
C GLY A 231 18.21 -7.56 10.65
N ASP A 232 17.66 -6.47 11.20
CA ASP A 232 16.23 -6.31 11.37
C ASP A 232 15.63 -5.57 10.17
N VAL A 233 14.46 -6.01 9.69
CA VAL A 233 13.72 -5.38 8.59
C VAL A 233 12.27 -5.16 9.03
N THR A 234 11.80 -3.92 8.94
CA THR A 234 10.42 -3.52 9.19
C THR A 234 9.66 -3.36 7.87
N VAL A 235 8.71 -4.25 7.62
CA VAL A 235 7.85 -4.22 6.44
C VAL A 235 6.54 -3.52 6.78
N GLY A 236 6.27 -2.39 6.14
CA GLY A 236 5.04 -1.64 6.26
C GLY A 236 3.96 -2.19 5.33
N LEU A 237 2.77 -2.42 5.87
CA LEU A 237 1.63 -2.93 5.13
C LEU A 237 0.33 -2.33 5.63
N VAL A 238 -0.66 -2.31 4.75
CA VAL A 238 -2.07 -2.06 5.05
C VAL A 238 -2.79 -3.38 5.28
N SER A 239 -3.95 -3.35 5.93
CA SER A 239 -4.75 -4.55 6.25
C SER A 239 -5.54 -5.09 5.04
N TRP A 240 -4.98 -4.98 3.83
CA TRP A 240 -5.64 -5.45 2.61
C TRP A 240 -5.16 -6.85 2.22
N ALA A 241 -6.02 -7.70 1.65
CA ALA A 241 -5.65 -9.09 1.34
C ALA A 241 -4.36 -9.19 0.52
N CYS A 242 -4.20 -8.37 -0.53
CA CYS A 242 -3.00 -8.34 -1.36
C CYS A 242 -1.74 -7.95 -0.56
N ALA A 243 -1.84 -6.97 0.34
CA ALA A 243 -0.73 -6.49 1.17
C ALA A 243 -0.35 -7.45 2.29
N MET A 244 -1.35 -8.07 2.91
CA MET A 244 -1.18 -9.08 3.92
C MET A 244 -0.52 -10.33 3.31
N GLY A 245 -0.99 -10.78 2.14
CA GLY A 245 -0.41 -11.92 1.44
C GLY A 245 1.03 -11.66 1.00
N SER A 246 1.28 -10.60 0.24
CA SER A 246 2.63 -10.27 -0.26
C SER A 246 3.62 -9.99 0.86
N SER A 247 3.21 -9.37 1.97
CA SER A 247 4.14 -9.08 3.06
C SER A 247 4.46 -10.29 3.93
N ASN A 248 3.50 -11.21 4.13
CA ASN A 248 3.77 -12.45 4.86
C ASN A 248 4.63 -13.42 4.03
N VAL A 249 4.46 -13.47 2.71
CA VAL A 249 5.39 -14.21 1.85
C VAL A 249 6.80 -13.61 1.93
N LEU A 250 6.93 -12.29 1.78
CA LEU A 250 8.23 -11.62 1.88
C LEU A 250 8.91 -11.88 3.23
N LYS A 251 8.14 -11.88 4.33
CA LYS A 251 8.66 -12.24 5.65
C LYS A 251 9.36 -13.59 5.65
N HIS A 252 8.73 -14.64 5.13
CA HIS A 252 9.34 -15.98 5.06
C HIS A 252 10.58 -16.01 4.17
N VAL A 253 10.53 -15.32 3.03
CA VAL A 253 11.67 -15.20 2.12
C VAL A 253 12.88 -14.59 2.82
N LEU A 254 12.68 -13.47 3.54
CA LEU A 254 13.74 -12.76 4.23
C LEU A 254 14.25 -13.50 5.48
N GLU A 255 13.35 -14.07 6.29
CA GLU A 255 13.74 -14.89 7.44
C GLU A 255 14.51 -16.16 6.99
N GLY A 256 14.12 -16.74 5.84
CA GLY A 256 14.80 -17.88 5.23
C GLY A 256 16.25 -17.62 4.81
N VAL A 257 16.65 -16.36 4.66
CA VAL A 257 18.04 -15.97 4.35
C VAL A 257 18.76 -15.27 5.51
N GLY A 258 18.10 -15.17 6.67
CA GLY A 258 18.69 -14.77 7.95
C GLY A 258 18.43 -13.35 8.43
N TYR A 259 17.41 -12.68 7.88
CA TYR A 259 16.86 -11.45 8.46
C TYR A 259 15.91 -11.75 9.63
N SER A 260 15.71 -10.75 10.49
CA SER A 260 14.65 -10.70 11.50
C SER A 260 13.58 -9.72 11.03
N VAL A 261 12.35 -10.19 10.80
CA VAL A 261 11.33 -9.39 10.11
C VAL A 261 10.18 -9.02 11.01
N THR A 262 9.88 -7.72 11.06
CA THR A 262 8.69 -7.17 11.72
C THR A 262 7.68 -6.69 10.68
N LEU A 263 6.46 -7.21 10.73
CA LEU A 263 5.35 -6.67 9.95
C LEU A 263 4.67 -5.55 10.75
N ASN A 264 4.62 -4.35 10.17
CA ASN A 264 4.02 -3.16 10.76
C ASN A 264 2.76 -2.77 9.99
N THR A 265 1.62 -3.25 10.47
CA THR A 265 0.32 -2.93 9.89
C THR A 265 -0.12 -1.52 10.28
N ALA A 266 -0.35 -0.66 9.30
CA ALA A 266 -0.78 0.71 9.49
C ALA A 266 -1.67 1.19 8.35
N GLU A 267 -2.39 2.30 8.57
CA GLU A 267 -3.09 3.02 7.51
C GLU A 267 -2.10 3.52 6.44
N ALA A 268 -2.53 3.60 5.18
CA ALA A 268 -1.66 3.95 4.04
C ALA A 268 -0.86 5.24 4.27
N GLY A 269 -1.50 6.31 4.78
CA GLY A 269 -0.81 7.57 5.06
C GLY A 269 0.26 7.47 6.16
N VAL A 270 0.04 6.63 7.17
CA VAL A 270 1.02 6.38 8.24
C VAL A 270 2.16 5.53 7.70
N MET A 271 1.86 4.51 6.90
CA MET A 271 2.86 3.66 6.25
C MET A 271 3.83 4.49 5.39
N TYR A 272 3.32 5.34 4.49
CA TYR A 272 4.16 6.19 3.65
C TYR A 272 4.96 7.23 4.43
N THR A 273 4.39 7.76 5.52
CA THR A 273 5.12 8.67 6.41
C THR A 273 6.26 7.94 7.14
N GLY A 274 6.00 6.72 7.63
CA GLY A 274 7.02 5.87 8.26
C GLY A 274 8.14 5.50 7.29
N LEU A 275 7.81 5.18 6.03
CA LEU A 275 8.78 4.88 4.98
C LEU A 275 9.69 6.09 4.70
N ALA A 276 9.11 7.28 4.56
CA ALA A 276 9.86 8.51 4.32
C ALA A 276 10.76 8.93 5.50
N ASN A 277 10.34 8.62 6.73
CA ASN A 277 11.11 8.92 7.94
C ASN A 277 12.15 7.84 8.30
N GLY A 278 12.08 6.66 7.67
CA GLY A 278 12.92 5.51 7.99
C GLY A 278 12.47 4.70 9.21
N ASP A 279 11.24 4.90 9.69
CA ASP A 279 10.61 4.07 10.73
C ASP A 279 10.11 2.72 10.16
N ILE A 280 9.93 2.65 8.84
CA ILE A 280 9.60 1.47 8.05
C ILE A 280 10.66 1.34 6.97
N ASP A 281 11.20 0.14 6.77
CA ASP A 281 12.27 -0.10 5.80
C ASP A 281 11.73 -0.24 4.38
N LEU A 282 10.64 -0.99 4.20
CA LEU A 282 10.05 -1.25 2.89
C LEU A 282 8.55 -1.58 2.94
N THR A 283 7.89 -1.46 1.78
CA THR A 283 6.52 -1.94 1.52
C THR A 283 6.47 -2.64 0.16
N THR A 284 5.52 -3.57 -0.02
CA THR A 284 5.31 -4.34 -1.26
C THR A 284 4.00 -4.00 -1.98
N THR A 285 3.27 -2.97 -1.53
CA THR A 285 1.91 -2.70 -2.02
C THR A 285 1.67 -1.26 -2.39
N ALA A 286 2.64 -0.66 -3.08
CA ALA A 286 2.42 0.63 -3.73
C ALA A 286 1.68 0.43 -5.06
N TRP A 287 0.39 0.77 -5.09
CA TRP A 287 -0.41 0.77 -6.31
C TRP A 287 -0.20 2.07 -7.10
N VAL A 288 0.31 1.97 -8.32
CA VAL A 288 0.73 3.13 -9.13
C VAL A 288 0.30 2.98 -10.60
N PRO A 289 0.03 4.08 -11.32
CA PRO A 289 0.36 5.47 -10.97
C PRO A 289 -0.71 6.28 -10.23
N LEU A 290 -1.98 5.85 -10.23
CA LEU A 290 -3.14 6.62 -9.78
C LEU A 290 -3.47 6.36 -8.30
N THR A 291 -3.55 5.11 -7.87
CA THR A 291 -4.07 4.75 -6.52
C THR A 291 -3.31 5.40 -5.40
N HIS A 292 -1.97 5.36 -5.45
CA HIS A 292 -1.13 6.03 -4.46
C HIS A 292 -0.45 7.29 -5.01
N ALA A 293 -0.98 7.90 -6.08
CA ALA A 293 -0.42 9.12 -6.69
C ALA A 293 -0.10 10.20 -5.65
N GLN A 294 -1.03 10.49 -4.75
CA GLN A 294 -0.88 11.51 -3.71
C GLN A 294 0.30 11.24 -2.76
N TYR A 295 0.67 9.97 -2.55
CA TYR A 295 1.80 9.58 -1.74
C TYR A 295 3.09 9.62 -2.57
N MET A 296 3.04 9.15 -3.81
CA MET A 296 4.17 9.23 -4.73
C MET A 296 4.60 10.68 -4.99
N GLU A 297 3.66 11.58 -5.29
CA GLU A 297 3.93 13.01 -5.51
C GLU A 297 4.57 13.69 -4.29
N ARG A 298 4.24 13.21 -3.09
CA ARG A 298 4.70 13.79 -1.83
C ARG A 298 6.04 13.24 -1.39
N TYR A 299 6.27 11.94 -1.57
CA TYR A 299 7.38 11.22 -0.94
C TYR A 299 8.40 10.66 -1.94
N ALA A 300 8.05 10.45 -3.21
CA ALA A 300 8.93 9.98 -4.30
C ALA A 300 9.36 11.14 -5.22
#